data_AF-A0A938U099-F1
#
_entry.id   AF-A0A938U099-F1
#
_cell.length_a   1.000
_cell.length_b   1.000
_cell.length_c   1.000
_cell.angle_alpha   90.00
_cell.angle_beta   90.00
_cell.angle_gamma   90.00
#
_symmetry.space_group_name_H-M   'P 1'
#
loop_
_entity.id
_entity.type
_entity.pdbx_description
1 polymer ?
#
loop_
_entity_poly.entity_id
_entity_poly.type
_entity_poly.pdbx_seq_one_letter_code
_entity_poly.pdbx_strand_id
1 'polypeptide(L)'
;MKNMQVIEAFSRLKSLRENIPTHDVPTKFITEFHSILDILEQTSGGDLKNFRIPANEVRPIVTSWNYLTGEKKFSSENFCDHAYFKMKVDSVLMMFDILLTPSSDNKPPIGFNPNTK
;
A
#
# COMPACT_ATOMS: atom_id res chain seq x y z
N MET A 1 -21.33 15.93 -2.77
CA MET A 1 -20.93 14.71 -3.53
C MET A 1 -19.49 14.27 -3.28
N LYS A 2 -18.48 15.15 -3.31
CA LYS A 2 -17.06 14.78 -3.09
C LYS A 2 -16.77 13.97 -1.82
N ASN A 3 -17.45 14.28 -0.71
CA ASN A 3 -17.22 13.59 0.57
C ASN A 3 -17.64 12.12 0.56
N MET A 4 -18.66 11.74 -0.22
CA MET A 4 -19.10 10.34 -0.29
C MET A 4 -18.07 9.46 -0.99
N GLN A 5 -17.47 9.97 -2.08
CA GLN A 5 -16.43 9.25 -2.83
C GLN A 5 -15.17 9.02 -1.99
N VAL A 6 -14.78 9.99 -1.16
CA VAL A 6 -13.66 9.84 -0.21
C VAL A 6 -13.96 8.75 0.82
N ILE A 7 -15.16 8.77 1.41
CA ILE A 7 -15.57 7.77 2.40
C ILE A 7 -15.62 6.38 1.78
N GLU A 8 -16.14 6.25 0.56
CA GLU A 8 -16.18 4.99 -0.19
C GLU A 8 -14.77 4.47 -0.48
N ALA A 9 -13.89 5.31 -1.03
CA ALA A 9 -12.51 4.93 -1.35
C ALA A 9 -11.72 4.54 -0.08
N PHE A 10 -11.89 5.27 1.02
CA PHE A 10 -11.27 4.93 2.29
C PHE A 10 -11.82 3.62 2.89
N SER A 11 -13.13 3.37 2.74
CA SER A 11 -13.74 2.10 3.16
C SER A 11 -13.25 0.92 2.31
N ARG A 12 -13.07 1.11 0.99
CA ARG A 12 -12.44 0.14 0.09
C ARG A 12 -10.99 -0.12 0.48
N LEU A 13 -10.21 0.90 0.83
CA LEU A 13 -8.84 0.74 1.33
C LEU A 13 -8.81 -0.04 2.66
N LYS A 14 -9.74 0.29 3.57
CA LYS A 14 -10.20 -0.48 4.73
C LYS A 14 -10.22 -1.97 4.44
N SER A 15 -11.16 -2.33 3.58
CA SER A 15 -11.44 -3.71 3.21
C SER A 15 -10.25 -4.38 2.51
N LEU A 16 -9.57 -3.66 1.61
CA LEU A 16 -8.40 -4.18 0.88
C LEU A 16 -7.32 -4.65 1.85
N ARG A 17 -7.02 -3.84 2.88
CA ARG A 17 -6.01 -4.15 3.91
C ARG A 17 -6.28 -5.46 4.64
N GLU A 18 -7.54 -5.69 5.04
CA GLU A 18 -7.94 -6.89 5.79
C GLU A 18 -7.97 -8.15 4.91
N ASN A 19 -8.00 -7.99 3.59
CA ASN A 19 -8.10 -9.09 2.62
C ASN A 19 -6.80 -9.32 1.84
N ILE A 20 -5.69 -8.71 2.25
CA ILE A 20 -4.38 -8.95 1.62
C ILE A 20 -4.02 -10.44 1.82
N PRO A 21 -3.73 -11.20 0.75
CA PRO A 21 -3.29 -12.59 0.87
C PRO A 21 -2.05 -12.71 1.76
N THR A 22 -1.89 -13.78 2.51
CA THR A 22 -0.72 -13.99 3.39
C THR A 22 0.59 -14.27 2.66
N HIS A 23 0.54 -14.45 1.33
CA HIS A 23 1.66 -14.72 0.44
C HIS A 23 1.76 -13.61 -0.62
N ASP A 24 2.59 -13.84 -1.63
CA ASP A 24 2.75 -12.94 -2.78
C ASP A 24 1.42 -12.44 -3.33
N VAL A 25 1.32 -11.13 -3.53
CA VAL A 25 0.09 -10.43 -3.82
C VAL A 25 -0.15 -10.41 -5.32
N PRO A 26 -1.25 -11.02 -5.83
CA PRO A 26 -1.54 -11.02 -7.25
C PRO A 26 -1.84 -9.62 -7.77
N THR A 27 -1.57 -9.41 -9.06
CA THR A 27 -1.74 -8.10 -9.73
C THR A 27 -3.14 -7.50 -9.55
N LYS A 28 -4.20 -8.30 -9.39
CA LYS A 28 -5.57 -7.79 -9.13
C LYS A 28 -5.70 -6.89 -7.90
N PHE A 29 -4.95 -7.17 -6.82
CA PHE A 29 -4.96 -6.35 -5.61
C PHE A 29 -4.20 -5.04 -5.82
N ILE A 30 -3.15 -5.07 -6.65
CA ILE A 30 -2.38 -3.89 -7.06
C ILE A 30 -3.24 -2.96 -7.88
N THR A 31 -3.98 -3.49 -8.85
CA THR A 31 -4.92 -2.72 -9.66
C THR A 31 -6.01 -2.08 -8.80
N GLU A 32 -6.61 -2.82 -7.86
CA GLU A 32 -7.61 -2.28 -6.94
C GLU A 32 -7.02 -1.17 -6.07
N PHE A 33 -5.81 -1.38 -5.53
CA PHE A 33 -5.10 -0.36 -4.75
C PHE A 33 -4.85 0.92 -5.54
N HIS A 34 -4.33 0.81 -6.77
CA HIS A 34 -4.09 1.98 -7.63
C HIS A 34 -5.38 2.69 -8.01
N SER A 35 -6.47 1.94 -8.27
CA SER A 35 -7.79 2.53 -8.52
C SER A 35 -8.30 3.33 -7.31
N ILE A 36 -8.09 2.82 -6.09
CA ILE A 36 -8.43 3.57 -4.87
C ILE A 36 -7.58 4.84 -4.75
N LEU A 37 -6.28 4.78 -5.04
CA LEU A 37 -5.40 5.95 -5.04
C LEU A 37 -5.86 7.01 -6.04
N ASP A 38 -6.28 6.61 -7.25
CA ASP A 38 -6.80 7.53 -8.27
C ASP A 38 -8.01 8.33 -7.74
N ILE A 39 -8.94 7.65 -7.06
CA ILE A 39 -10.13 8.29 -6.48
C ILE A 39 -9.72 9.24 -5.36
N LEU A 40 -8.81 8.83 -4.48
CA LEU A 40 -8.33 9.64 -3.37
C LEU A 40 -7.55 10.88 -3.85
N GLU A 41 -6.71 10.75 -4.87
CA GLU A 41 -5.95 11.84 -5.49
C GLU A 41 -6.90 12.85 -6.16
N GLN A 42 -7.87 12.36 -6.94
CA GLN A 42 -8.87 13.21 -7.61
C GLN A 42 -9.75 13.99 -6.62
N THR A 43 -10.08 13.39 -5.48
CA THR A 43 -11.02 13.99 -4.51
C THR A 43 -10.33 14.87 -3.47
N SER A 44 -9.11 14.54 -3.05
CA SER A 44 -8.34 15.31 -2.06
C SER A 44 -7.50 16.43 -2.67
N GLY A 45 -7.10 16.30 -3.94
CA GLY A 45 -6.17 17.22 -4.60
C GLY A 45 -4.71 17.07 -4.16
N GLY A 46 -4.38 16.06 -3.35
CA GLY A 46 -3.00 15.73 -2.94
C GLY A 46 -2.30 14.79 -3.92
N ASP A 47 -0.97 14.86 -4.00
CA ASP A 47 -0.16 13.95 -4.82
C ASP A 47 0.07 12.61 -4.09
N LEU A 48 -0.50 11.52 -4.63
CA LEU A 48 -0.37 10.18 -4.06
C LEU A 48 0.58 9.27 -4.85
N LYS A 49 1.34 9.81 -5.82
CA LYS A 49 2.23 9.00 -6.69
C LYS A 49 3.26 8.19 -5.90
N ASN A 50 3.74 8.72 -4.78
CA ASN A 50 4.73 8.03 -3.92
C ASN A 50 4.18 6.77 -3.23
N PHE A 51 2.86 6.66 -3.12
CA PHE A 51 2.21 5.47 -2.56
C PHE A 51 1.99 4.38 -3.60
N ARG A 52 2.14 4.66 -4.90
CA ARG A 52 2.03 3.64 -5.93
C ARG A 52 3.11 2.58 -5.78
N ILE A 53 2.77 1.40 -6.25
CA ILE A 53 3.69 0.26 -6.36
C ILE A 53 4.36 0.40 -7.72
N PRO A 54 5.69 0.53 -7.76
CA PRO A 54 6.41 0.68 -9.02
C PRO A 54 6.47 -0.67 -9.77
N ALA A 55 6.54 -0.60 -11.09
CA ALA A 55 6.43 -1.80 -11.95
C ALA A 55 7.53 -2.85 -11.69
N ASN A 56 8.70 -2.42 -11.23
CA ASN A 56 9.81 -3.31 -10.89
C ASN A 56 9.56 -4.15 -9.62
N GLU A 57 8.59 -3.79 -8.78
CA GLU A 57 8.16 -4.57 -7.62
C GLU A 57 7.07 -5.60 -7.98
N VAL A 58 6.66 -5.67 -9.24
CA VAL A 58 5.63 -6.57 -9.75
C VAL A 58 6.27 -7.55 -10.74
N ARG A 59 6.61 -8.75 -10.25
CA ARG A 59 7.45 -9.72 -10.97
C ARG A 59 6.91 -11.14 -10.86
N PRO A 60 7.24 -12.03 -11.80
CA PRO A 60 6.90 -13.44 -11.65
C PRO A 60 7.74 -14.06 -10.53
N ILE A 61 7.14 -15.04 -9.84
CA ILE A 61 7.79 -15.77 -8.73
C ILE A 61 8.40 -17.06 -9.24
N VAL A 62 9.41 -17.57 -8.55
CA VAL A 62 10.01 -18.87 -8.87
C VAL A 62 9.08 -19.98 -8.39
N THR A 63 8.59 -20.80 -9.32
CA THR A 63 7.68 -21.92 -9.02
C THR A 63 8.42 -23.25 -8.87
N SER A 64 9.59 -23.36 -9.49
CA SER A 64 10.45 -24.55 -9.36
C SER A 64 11.91 -24.16 -9.59
N TRP A 65 12.81 -24.82 -8.87
CA TRP A 65 14.25 -24.67 -9.04
C TRP A 65 14.90 -26.05 -9.11
N ASN A 66 15.62 -26.31 -10.20
CA ASN A 66 16.46 -27.48 -10.32
C ASN A 66 17.84 -27.18 -9.72
N TYR A 67 18.15 -27.80 -8.58
CA TYR A 67 19.41 -27.60 -7.87
C TYR A 67 20.63 -28.09 -8.67
N LEU A 68 20.47 -29.15 -9.49
CA LEU A 68 21.57 -29.75 -10.25
C LEU A 68 21.92 -28.96 -11.52
N THR A 69 20.91 -28.44 -12.23
CA THR A 69 21.12 -27.69 -13.50
C THR A 69 21.12 -26.18 -13.31
N GLY A 70 20.64 -25.68 -12.16
CA GLY A 70 20.45 -24.25 -11.90
C GLY A 70 19.21 -23.64 -12.57
N GLU A 71 18.44 -24.42 -13.32
CA GLU A 71 17.27 -23.94 -14.06
C GLU A 71 16.14 -23.53 -13.11
N LYS A 72 15.55 -22.37 -13.38
CA LYS A 72 14.39 -21.83 -12.65
C LYS A 72 13.19 -21.78 -13.57
N LYS A 73 12.05 -22.24 -13.09
CA LYS A 73 10.75 -21.99 -13.71
C LYS A 73 10.07 -20.86 -12.95
N PHE A 74 9.46 -19.96 -13.71
CA PHE A 74 8.75 -18.81 -13.18
C PHE A 74 7.24 -18.98 -13.36
N SER A 75 6.46 -18.26 -12.57
CA SER A 75 5.01 -18.17 -12.74
C SER A 75 4.66 -17.45 -14.04
N SER A 76 3.48 -17.75 -14.60
CA SER A 76 2.90 -17.02 -15.73
C SER A 76 2.36 -15.64 -15.33
N GLU A 77 1.99 -15.50 -14.06
CA GLU A 77 1.47 -14.25 -13.49
C GLU A 77 2.54 -13.49 -12.72
N ASN A 78 2.34 -12.18 -12.59
CA ASN A 78 3.19 -11.31 -11.78
C ASN A 78 2.54 -11.05 -10.41
N PHE A 79 3.42 -10.96 -9.43
CA PHE A 79 3.06 -10.74 -8.04
C PHE A 79 3.92 -9.62 -7.43
N CYS A 80 3.39 -9.01 -6.40
CA CYS A 80 4.12 -8.11 -5.51
C CYS A 80 4.44 -8.83 -4.20
N ASP A 81 5.59 -8.54 -3.61
CA ASP A 81 5.91 -9.03 -2.27
C ASP A 81 4.82 -8.61 -1.27
N HIS A 82 4.43 -9.55 -0.41
CA HIS A 82 3.37 -9.33 0.60
C HIS A 82 3.68 -8.16 1.53
N ALA A 83 4.87 -8.17 2.13
CA ALA A 83 5.24 -7.18 3.13
C ALA A 83 5.35 -5.79 2.52
N TYR A 84 5.91 -5.70 1.30
CA TYR A 84 5.97 -4.45 0.54
C TYR A 84 4.58 -3.91 0.22
N PHE A 85 3.69 -4.75 -0.32
CA PHE A 85 2.32 -4.36 -0.65
C PHE A 85 1.59 -3.86 0.60
N LYS A 86 1.65 -4.63 1.68
CA LYS A 86 1.00 -4.29 2.96
C LYS A 86 1.53 -2.97 3.51
N MET A 87 2.85 -2.75 3.48
CA MET A 87 3.47 -1.49 3.91
C MET A 87 2.91 -0.29 3.12
N LYS A 88 2.74 -0.40 1.80
CA LYS A 88 2.17 0.68 0.99
C LYS A 88 0.72 0.97 1.38
N VAL A 89 -0.10 -0.06 1.56
CA VAL A 89 -1.50 0.10 2.00
C VAL A 89 -1.57 0.74 3.39
N ASP A 90 -0.80 0.24 4.34
CA ASP A 90 -0.73 0.77 5.71
C ASP A 90 -0.28 2.23 5.75
N SER A 91 0.67 2.62 4.89
CA SER A 91 1.18 4.00 4.83
C SER A 91 0.10 5.00 4.39
N VAL A 92 -0.75 4.61 3.44
CA VAL A 92 -1.88 5.46 3.01
C VAL A 92 -2.90 5.59 4.14
N LEU A 93 -3.26 4.47 4.78
CA LEU A 93 -4.18 4.48 5.92
C LEU A 93 -3.67 5.39 7.05
N MET A 94 -2.40 5.25 7.43
CA MET A 94 -1.77 6.07 8.45
C MET A 94 -1.78 7.56 8.09
N MET A 95 -1.53 7.91 6.83
CA MET A 95 -1.60 9.30 6.37
C MET A 95 -3.01 9.90 6.60
N PHE A 96 -4.06 9.16 6.24
CA PHE A 96 -5.44 9.61 6.46
C PHE A 96 -5.79 9.68 7.94
N ASP A 97 -5.33 8.75 8.78
CA ASP A 97 -5.52 8.83 10.23
C ASP A 97 -4.89 10.11 10.81
N ILE A 98 -3.68 10.47 10.37
CA ILE A 98 -3.01 11.71 10.79
C ILE A 98 -3.78 12.96 10.35
N LEU A 99 -4.32 12.96 9.12
CA LEU A 99 -5.07 14.09 8.56
C LEU A 99 -6.45 14.26 9.20
N LEU A 100 -7.10 13.15 9.58
CA LEU A 100 -8.45 13.15 10.14
C LEU A 100 -8.47 13.29 11.67
N THR A 101 -7.35 13.04 12.35
CA THR A 101 -7.26 13.25 13.80
C THR A 101 -7.31 14.76 14.09
N PRO A 102 -8.36 15.28 14.78
CA PRO A 102 -8.39 16.67 15.17
C PRO A 102 -7.18 16.96 16.07
N SER A 103 -6.46 18.04 15.78
CA SER A 103 -5.39 18.56 16.62
C SER A 103 -5.95 18.91 18.00
N SER A 104 -6.00 17.95 18.92
CA SER A 104 -6.07 18.26 20.33
C SER A 104 -4.73 18.88 20.74
N ASP A 105 -4.76 19.91 21.57
CA ASP A 105 -3.61 20.71 22.06
C ASP A 105 -2.53 19.90 22.81
N ASN A 106 -2.55 18.56 22.75
CA ASN A 106 -1.62 17.65 23.40
C ASN A 106 -1.06 16.62 22.39
N LYS A 107 -0.52 17.07 21.25
CA LYS A 107 0.33 16.19 20.44
C LYS A 107 1.69 16.04 21.15
N PRO A 108 2.16 14.82 21.46
CA PRO A 108 3.54 14.63 21.87
C PRO A 108 4.45 15.20 20.76
N PRO A 109 5.57 15.86 21.12
CA PRO A 109 6.42 16.53 20.14
C PRO A 109 6.89 15.50 19.12
N ILE A 110 6.45 15.68 17.86
CA ILE A 110 6.95 14.90 16.73
C ILE A 110 8.31 15.49 16.39
N GLY A 111 9.34 14.92 17.00
CA GLY A 111 10.73 15.26 16.77
C GLY A 111 11.63 14.28 17.51
N PHE A 112 12.73 13.89 16.89
CA PHE A 112 13.83 13.33 17.66
C PHE A 112 14.33 14.43 18.59
N ASN A 113 14.26 14.20 19.91
CA ASN A 113 14.87 15.08 20.89
C ASN A 113 16.26 14.51 21.24
N PRO A 114 17.34 14.95 20.59
CA PRO A 114 18.69 14.41 20.82
C PRO A 114 19.28 14.81 22.18
N ASN A 115 18.53 15.49 23.05
CA ASN A 115 19.02 16.07 24.30
C ASN A 115 18.46 15.38 25.56
N THR A 116 18.46 14.05 25.60
CA THR A 116 18.50 13.32 26.87
C THR A 116 19.96 13.05 27.22
N LYS A 117 20.58 14.00 27.94
CA LYS A 117 21.80 13.74 28.70
C LYS A 117 21.46 12.97 29.97
#